data_AF-A0A5C6T016-F1
#
_entry.id   AF-A0A5C6T016-F1
#
_cell.length_a   1.000
_cell.length_b   1.000
_cell.length_c   1.000
_cell.angle_alpha   90.00
_cell.angle_beta   90.00
_cell.angle_gamma   90.00
#
_symmetry.space_group_name_H-M   'P 1'
#
loop_
_entity.id
_entity.type
_entity.pdbx_description
1 polymer ?
#
loop_
_entity_poly.entity_id
_entity_poly.type
_entity_poly.pdbx_seq_one_letter_code
_entity_poly.pdbx_strand_id
1 'polypeptide(L)'
;MNSPYAKELTVAIGALKKAAQLSQSIVSDKDKGATEKDDLSPVTVADFAVQALLTATIKNAFPEDKVVGEEDASDLRQNSVLMERVWQLLGGIAGDEDTVSLCKLPESREQMCDLIDECGASSPSANGRTWVFDPIDGTKTYLLGQLYAINMALLVDGEQSVGIVGAPNLSIDAQAPLKNEDIDPKDEGCIFFAVKGHGAYIRPLRTDQPRRLPLYTNQDTSLVTSSTVDSALSGIHEIVASRLNTPYPGNDLLPWVLRWAVLAMGLGNTTVWVYKRRDRYAKAWDHAGAMLLFEETGGKITDVHGKKIDLTAGRKISANFGFVGAREGHERVLGVVREVLMEQGKEEFLK
;
A
#
# COMPACT_ATOMS: atom_id res chain seq x y z
N MET A 1 -13.59 -14.70 -8.75
CA MET A 1 -12.92 -15.71 -7.89
C MET A 1 -13.99 -16.35 -7.02
N ASN A 2 -14.01 -17.68 -6.86
CA ASN A 2 -14.89 -18.33 -5.86
C ASN A 2 -14.12 -18.38 -4.53
N SER A 3 -14.47 -17.52 -3.58
CA SER A 3 -13.76 -17.31 -2.32
C SER A 3 -14.78 -17.01 -1.21
N PRO A 4 -14.49 -17.39 0.07
CA PRO A 4 -15.34 -17.04 1.19
C PRO A 4 -15.44 -15.52 1.45
N TYR A 5 -14.53 -14.73 0.87
CA TYR A 5 -14.47 -13.27 1.02
C TYR A 5 -15.00 -12.51 -0.21
N ALA A 6 -15.94 -13.12 -0.96
CA ALA A 6 -16.51 -12.50 -2.16
C ALA A 6 -17.20 -11.15 -1.86
N LYS A 7 -17.93 -11.07 -0.74
CA LYS A 7 -18.62 -9.84 -0.32
C LYS A 7 -17.60 -8.73 -0.01
N GLU A 8 -16.55 -9.06 0.75
CA GLU A 8 -15.45 -8.16 1.11
C GLU A 8 -14.76 -7.60 -0.13
N LEU A 9 -14.44 -8.46 -1.09
CA LEU A 9 -13.84 -8.04 -2.36
C LEU A 9 -14.75 -7.09 -3.14
N THR A 10 -16.04 -7.42 -3.28
CA THR A 10 -16.99 -6.56 -4.00
C THR A 10 -17.09 -5.17 -3.36
N VAL A 11 -17.22 -5.10 -2.04
CA VAL A 11 -17.32 -3.84 -1.29
C VAL A 11 -16.00 -3.05 -1.40
N ALA A 12 -14.86 -3.69 -1.17
CA ALA A 12 -13.56 -3.03 -1.21
C ALA A 12 -13.22 -2.51 -2.62
N ILE A 13 -13.47 -3.30 -3.67
CA ILE A 13 -13.25 -2.88 -5.06
C ILE A 13 -14.15 -1.70 -5.42
N GLY A 14 -15.43 -1.70 -5.00
CA GLY A 14 -16.34 -0.59 -5.20
C GLY A 14 -15.85 0.70 -4.55
N ALA A 15 -15.47 0.62 -3.27
CA ALA A 15 -14.89 1.74 -2.52
C ALA A 15 -13.61 2.28 -3.19
N LEU A 16 -12.73 1.38 -3.61
CA LEU A 16 -11.44 1.72 -4.17
C LEU A 16 -11.55 2.40 -5.55
N LYS A 17 -12.53 2.01 -6.37
CA LYS A 17 -12.84 2.73 -7.63
C LYS A 17 -13.15 4.21 -7.36
N LYS A 18 -13.96 4.51 -6.35
CA LYS A 18 -14.33 5.88 -5.98
C LYS A 18 -13.19 6.63 -5.29
N ALA A 19 -12.43 5.95 -4.44
CA ALA A 19 -11.22 6.51 -3.85
C ALA A 19 -10.19 6.93 -4.92
N ALA A 20 -9.96 6.07 -5.92
CA ALA A 20 -9.05 6.38 -7.03
C ALA A 20 -9.53 7.54 -7.91
N GLN A 21 -10.84 7.60 -8.21
CA GLN A 21 -11.44 8.74 -8.92
C GLN A 21 -11.21 10.05 -8.15
N LEU A 22 -11.41 10.01 -6.83
CA LEU A 22 -11.23 11.16 -5.94
C LEU A 22 -9.76 11.60 -5.82
N SER A 23 -8.83 10.65 -5.71
CA SER A 23 -7.40 10.97 -5.64
C SER A 23 -6.88 11.52 -6.98
N GLN A 24 -7.35 11.02 -8.12
CA GLN A 24 -6.98 11.53 -9.44
C GLN A 24 -7.52 12.95 -9.71
N SER A 25 -8.71 13.31 -9.19
CA SER A 25 -9.27 14.66 -9.40
C SER A 25 -8.44 15.75 -8.71
N ILE A 26 -7.85 15.46 -7.55
CA ILE A 26 -7.00 16.42 -6.81
C ILE A 26 -5.72 16.75 -7.58
N VAL A 27 -5.02 15.75 -8.12
CA VAL A 27 -3.79 15.95 -8.91
C VAL A 27 -4.09 16.80 -10.15
N SER A 28 -5.19 16.48 -10.83
CA SER A 28 -5.64 17.20 -12.03
C SER A 28 -5.96 18.68 -11.77
N ASP A 29 -6.45 19.03 -10.58
CA ASP A 29 -6.74 20.42 -10.21
C ASP A 29 -5.50 21.21 -9.78
N LYS A 30 -4.48 20.54 -9.23
CA LYS A 30 -3.19 21.16 -8.93
C LYS A 30 -2.48 21.65 -10.20
N ASP A 31 -2.52 20.86 -11.28
CA ASP A 31 -1.94 21.23 -12.57
C ASP A 31 -2.59 22.47 -13.20
N LYS A 32 -3.79 22.85 -12.74
CA LYS A 32 -4.49 24.09 -13.15
C LYS A 32 -4.06 25.34 -12.37
N GLY A 33 -3.03 25.26 -11.52
CA GLY A 33 -2.39 26.43 -10.91
C GLY A 33 -2.92 26.85 -9.53
N ALA A 34 -3.59 25.96 -8.80
CA ALA A 34 -4.00 26.23 -7.41
C ALA A 34 -2.75 26.37 -6.50
N THR A 35 -2.49 27.57 -6.00
CA THR A 35 -1.37 27.85 -5.08
C THR A 35 -1.86 27.72 -3.64
N GLU A 36 -1.26 26.83 -2.83
CA GLU A 36 -1.73 26.54 -1.47
C GLU A 36 -0.66 26.78 -0.40
N LYS A 37 -1.11 27.17 0.78
CA LYS A 37 -0.27 27.35 1.99
C LYS A 37 0.03 25.99 2.63
N ASP A 38 1.13 25.92 3.37
CA ASP A 38 1.73 24.67 3.89
C ASP A 38 0.77 23.76 4.69
N ASP A 39 -0.26 24.30 5.34
CA ASP A 39 -1.24 23.56 6.17
C ASP A 39 -2.45 23.00 5.39
N LEU A 40 -2.46 23.13 4.06
CA LEU A 40 -3.57 22.74 3.16
C LEU A 40 -3.06 21.87 2.00
N SER A 41 -2.00 21.09 2.21
CA SER A 41 -1.36 20.36 1.13
C SER A 41 -2.37 19.44 0.40
N PRO A 42 -2.35 19.38 -0.94
CA PRO A 42 -3.31 18.56 -1.71
C PRO A 42 -3.33 17.09 -1.29
N VAL A 43 -2.20 16.56 -0.80
CA VAL A 43 -2.12 15.18 -0.33
C VAL A 43 -2.87 14.98 0.98
N THR A 44 -2.75 15.91 1.94
CA THR A 44 -3.53 15.87 3.19
C THR A 44 -5.03 15.82 2.93
N VAL A 45 -5.53 16.56 1.94
CA VAL A 45 -6.95 16.51 1.54
C VAL A 45 -7.31 15.14 0.96
N ALA A 46 -6.44 14.58 0.12
CA ALA A 46 -6.62 13.25 -0.47
C ALA A 46 -6.67 12.15 0.60
N ASP A 47 -5.72 12.17 1.53
CA ASP A 47 -5.59 11.18 2.60
C ASP A 47 -6.85 11.14 3.46
N PHE A 48 -7.32 12.30 3.94
CA PHE A 48 -8.54 12.38 4.75
C PHE A 48 -9.79 11.96 3.99
N ALA A 49 -9.96 12.41 2.75
CA ALA A 49 -11.14 12.08 1.96
C ALA A 49 -11.19 10.59 1.60
N VAL A 50 -10.07 10.02 1.15
CA VAL A 50 -9.97 8.58 0.86
C VAL A 50 -10.22 7.77 2.13
N GLN A 51 -9.54 8.10 3.25
CA GLN A 51 -9.75 7.35 4.49
C GLN A 51 -11.20 7.42 4.96
N ALA A 52 -11.83 8.60 4.95
CA ALA A 52 -13.24 8.76 5.32
C ALA A 52 -14.19 7.90 4.45
N LEU A 53 -13.98 7.89 3.13
CA LEU A 53 -14.76 7.08 2.18
C LEU A 53 -14.59 5.59 2.46
N LEU A 54 -13.35 5.12 2.60
CA LEU A 54 -13.04 3.72 2.84
C LEU A 54 -13.65 3.27 4.17
N THR A 55 -13.47 4.04 5.25
CA THR A 55 -14.01 3.72 6.57
C THR A 55 -15.53 3.69 6.56
N ALA A 56 -16.19 4.73 6.02
CA ALA A 56 -17.65 4.79 5.94
C ALA A 56 -18.22 3.58 5.19
N THR A 57 -17.59 3.21 4.07
CA THR A 57 -18.03 2.07 3.24
C THR A 57 -17.87 0.75 3.97
N ILE A 58 -16.71 0.52 4.60
CA ILE A 58 -16.44 -0.73 5.32
C ILE A 58 -17.31 -0.85 6.57
N LYS A 59 -17.44 0.21 7.38
CA LYS A 59 -18.31 0.19 8.58
C LYS A 59 -19.78 0.01 8.23
N ASN A 60 -20.24 0.52 7.09
CA ASN A 60 -21.59 0.25 6.62
C ASN A 60 -21.81 -1.22 6.24
N ALA A 61 -20.85 -1.84 5.55
CA ALA A 61 -20.96 -3.23 5.09
C ALA A 61 -20.66 -4.28 6.18
N PHE A 62 -19.79 -3.91 7.14
CA PHE A 62 -19.26 -4.74 8.23
C PHE A 62 -19.17 -3.92 9.54
N PRO A 63 -20.30 -3.62 10.21
CA PRO A 63 -20.33 -2.72 11.37
C PRO A 63 -19.45 -3.14 12.56
N GLU A 64 -19.29 -4.45 12.75
CA GLU A 64 -18.53 -5.04 13.85
C GLU A 64 -17.03 -5.16 13.57
N ASP A 65 -16.60 -4.97 12.32
CA ASP A 65 -15.19 -5.04 11.96
C ASP A 65 -14.45 -3.80 12.51
N LYS A 66 -13.22 -4.03 13.00
CA LYS A 66 -12.31 -2.95 13.37
C LYS A 66 -11.70 -2.33 12.12
N VAL A 67 -11.30 -1.08 12.23
CA VAL A 67 -10.64 -0.33 11.16
C VAL A 67 -9.37 0.33 11.70
N VAL A 68 -8.32 0.37 10.89
CA VAL A 68 -7.03 0.97 11.22
C VAL A 68 -6.57 1.73 9.97
N GLY A 69 -6.27 3.01 10.10
CA GLY A 69 -5.76 3.84 9.01
C GLY A 69 -4.60 4.70 9.47
N GLU A 70 -3.90 5.36 8.54
CA GLU A 70 -2.80 6.26 8.84
C GLU A 70 -3.24 7.48 9.66
N GLU A 71 -4.33 8.11 9.23
CA GLU A 71 -4.71 9.46 9.63
C GLU A 71 -5.60 9.50 10.89
N ASP A 72 -5.56 10.62 11.61
CA ASP A 72 -6.52 11.00 12.65
C ASP A 72 -7.09 12.40 12.38
N ALA A 73 -8.27 12.73 12.89
CA ALA A 73 -8.98 13.96 12.49
C ALA A 73 -8.51 15.22 13.26
N SER A 74 -7.41 15.18 14.01
CA SER A 74 -6.95 16.30 14.84
C SER A 74 -6.77 17.57 14.01
N ASP A 75 -6.16 17.46 12.83
CA ASP A 75 -5.93 18.60 11.93
C ASP A 75 -7.24 19.13 11.34
N LEU A 76 -8.17 18.25 10.98
CA LEU A 76 -9.50 18.64 10.49
C LEU A 76 -10.27 19.43 11.55
N ARG A 77 -10.26 18.96 12.80
CA ARG A 77 -10.97 19.60 13.92
C ARG A 77 -10.37 20.96 14.27
N GLN A 78 -9.07 21.15 14.04
CA GLN A 78 -8.37 22.43 14.28
C GLN A 78 -8.45 23.39 13.09
N ASN A 79 -8.71 22.88 11.87
CA ASN A 79 -8.72 23.66 10.63
C ASN A 79 -10.04 23.47 9.85
N SER A 80 -10.99 24.39 10.09
CA SER A 80 -12.30 24.36 9.41
C SER A 80 -12.22 24.52 7.89
N VAL A 81 -11.18 25.20 7.37
CA VAL A 81 -10.97 25.35 5.92
C VAL A 81 -10.56 24.01 5.30
N LEU A 82 -9.66 23.29 5.96
CA LEU A 82 -9.26 21.94 5.54
C LEU A 82 -10.46 20.98 5.60
N MET A 83 -11.21 20.99 6.71
CA MET A 83 -12.42 20.18 6.87
C MET A 83 -13.43 20.44 5.74
N GLU A 84 -13.65 21.71 5.39
CA GLU A 84 -14.58 22.06 4.31
C GLU A 84 -14.09 21.58 2.95
N ARG A 85 -12.79 21.67 2.64
CA ARG A 85 -12.25 21.13 1.37
C ARG A 85 -12.43 19.62 1.27
N VAL A 86 -12.12 18.88 2.33
CA VAL A 86 -12.32 17.42 2.37
C VAL A 86 -13.81 17.09 2.18
N TRP A 87 -14.70 17.81 2.87
CA TRP A 87 -16.13 17.61 2.76
C TRP A 87 -16.67 17.90 1.36
N GLN A 88 -16.24 19.00 0.74
CA GLN A 88 -16.63 19.36 -0.63
C GLN A 88 -16.15 18.33 -1.66
N LEU A 89 -14.94 17.82 -1.48
CA LEU A 89 -14.39 16.80 -2.35
C LEU A 89 -15.20 15.50 -2.28
N LEU A 90 -15.56 15.05 -1.07
CA LEU A 90 -16.46 13.91 -0.88
C LEU A 90 -17.86 14.17 -1.49
N GLY A 91 -18.38 15.39 -1.34
CA GLY A 91 -19.64 15.79 -1.96
C GLY A 91 -19.62 15.78 -3.49
N GLY A 92 -18.46 16.05 -4.10
CA GLY A 92 -18.27 16.06 -5.55
C GLY A 92 -18.52 14.71 -6.21
N ILE A 93 -18.27 13.60 -5.51
CA ILE A 93 -18.55 12.25 -6.01
C ILE A 93 -19.95 11.73 -5.62
N ALA A 94 -20.69 12.42 -4.75
CA ALA A 94 -22.00 11.98 -4.28
C ALA A 94 -23.09 12.00 -5.37
N GLY A 95 -22.93 12.84 -6.40
CA GLY A 95 -23.87 12.97 -7.53
C GLY A 95 -23.64 11.97 -8.68
N ASP A 96 -22.62 11.11 -8.57
CA ASP A 96 -22.31 10.08 -9.55
C ASP A 96 -23.22 8.86 -9.29
N GLU A 97 -24.00 8.44 -10.30
CA GLU A 97 -24.99 7.35 -10.19
C GLU A 97 -24.38 6.06 -9.64
N ASP A 98 -23.11 5.80 -9.93
CA ASP A 98 -22.41 4.61 -9.45
C ASP A 98 -22.08 4.69 -7.95
N THR A 99 -21.95 5.89 -7.37
CA THR A 99 -21.53 6.07 -5.97
C THR A 99 -22.49 5.40 -4.99
N VAL A 100 -23.80 5.53 -5.21
CA VAL A 100 -24.83 4.89 -4.36
C VAL A 100 -24.71 3.37 -4.35
N SER A 101 -24.25 2.79 -5.47
CA SER A 101 -24.10 1.34 -5.61
C SER A 101 -22.73 0.81 -5.16
N LEU A 102 -21.68 1.65 -5.23
CA LEU A 102 -20.29 1.23 -5.05
C LEU A 102 -19.69 1.57 -3.68
N CYS A 103 -20.16 2.62 -3.00
CA CYS A 103 -19.61 3.02 -1.70
C CYS A 103 -20.63 3.72 -0.79
N LYS A 104 -20.22 3.98 0.45
CA LYS A 104 -20.96 4.83 1.40
C LYS A 104 -20.08 6.01 1.76
N LEU A 105 -20.66 7.21 1.74
CA LEU A 105 -20.01 8.43 2.19
C LEU A 105 -20.45 8.78 3.62
N PRO A 106 -19.63 9.51 4.39
CA PRO A 106 -20.08 10.09 5.65
C PRO A 106 -21.27 11.04 5.43
N GLU A 107 -22.21 11.05 6.38
CA GLU A 107 -23.47 11.80 6.33
C GLU A 107 -23.33 13.22 6.90
N SER A 108 -22.26 13.47 7.66
CA SER A 108 -21.93 14.79 8.19
C SER A 108 -20.42 14.96 8.37
N ARG A 109 -19.97 16.22 8.51
CA ARG A 109 -18.57 16.55 8.84
C ARG A 109 -18.12 15.95 10.17
N GLU A 110 -19.03 15.91 11.15
CA GLU A 110 -18.73 15.30 12.45
C GLU A 110 -18.51 13.80 12.30
N GLN A 111 -19.43 13.10 11.62
CA GLN A 111 -19.28 11.68 11.36
C GLN A 111 -18.02 11.38 10.53
N MET A 112 -17.67 12.23 9.56
CA MET A 112 -16.41 12.11 8.82
C MET A 112 -15.21 12.13 9.76
N CYS A 113 -15.15 13.07 10.69
CA CYS A 113 -14.05 13.15 11.65
C CYS A 113 -14.05 11.95 12.59
N ASP A 114 -15.22 11.53 13.10
CA ASP A 114 -15.33 10.37 14.01
C ASP A 114 -14.84 9.07 13.35
N LEU A 115 -15.15 8.86 12.06
CA LEU A 115 -14.68 7.71 11.30
C LEU A 115 -13.16 7.73 11.08
N ILE A 116 -12.58 8.91 10.83
CA ILE A 116 -11.13 9.07 10.70
C ILE A 116 -10.45 8.82 12.04
N ASP A 117 -11.00 9.35 13.14
CA ASP A 117 -10.50 9.14 14.51
C ASP A 117 -10.54 7.66 14.92
N GLU A 118 -11.61 6.93 14.58
CA GLU A 118 -11.71 5.48 14.83
C GLU A 118 -10.54 4.71 14.17
N CYS A 119 -10.21 5.06 12.93
CA CYS A 119 -9.08 4.49 12.20
C CYS A 119 -7.72 4.86 12.79
N GLY A 120 -7.53 6.12 13.16
CA GLY A 120 -6.27 6.65 13.70
C GLY A 120 -5.95 6.12 15.11
N ALA A 121 -6.99 5.87 15.91
CA ALA A 121 -6.83 5.40 17.30
C ALA A 121 -6.58 3.89 17.42
N SER A 122 -6.94 3.11 16.40
CA SER A 122 -6.92 1.65 16.45
C SER A 122 -5.57 1.06 16.03
N SER A 123 -5.34 -0.20 16.41
CA SER A 123 -4.20 -1.02 15.99
C SER A 123 -4.67 -2.37 15.48
N PRO A 124 -3.91 -3.03 14.58
CA PRO A 124 -4.19 -4.41 14.20
C PRO A 124 -4.29 -5.32 15.43
N SER A 125 -5.23 -6.25 15.41
CA SER A 125 -5.50 -7.14 16.53
C SER A 125 -5.19 -8.59 16.18
N ALA A 126 -4.68 -9.34 17.15
CA ALA A 126 -4.48 -10.79 17.03
C ALA A 126 -5.80 -11.58 17.01
N ASN A 127 -6.95 -10.94 17.28
CA ASN A 127 -8.26 -11.60 17.31
C ASN A 127 -9.28 -10.79 16.52
N GLY A 128 -10.21 -11.50 15.86
CA GLY A 128 -11.31 -10.92 15.12
C GLY A 128 -10.88 -10.31 13.79
N ARG A 129 -11.75 -9.47 13.23
CA ARG A 129 -11.61 -8.89 11.90
C ARG A 129 -11.16 -7.45 11.99
N THR A 130 -10.06 -7.13 11.32
CA THR A 130 -9.53 -5.76 11.27
C THR A 130 -9.20 -5.38 9.83
N TRP A 131 -9.81 -4.31 9.35
CA TRP A 131 -9.42 -3.66 8.11
C TRP A 131 -8.27 -2.69 8.35
N VAL A 132 -7.29 -2.68 7.46
CA VAL A 132 -6.13 -1.80 7.50
C VAL A 132 -6.09 -1.00 6.19
N PHE A 133 -5.92 0.31 6.28
CA PHE A 133 -5.94 1.23 5.15
C PHE A 133 -4.67 2.07 5.09
N ASP A 134 -4.14 2.22 3.88
CA ASP A 134 -3.24 3.33 3.52
C ASP A 134 -3.96 4.16 2.44
N PRO A 135 -4.47 5.35 2.77
CA PRO A 135 -5.26 6.12 1.82
C PRO A 135 -4.44 6.59 0.62
N ILE A 136 -3.18 7.01 0.79
CA ILE A 136 -2.24 7.36 -0.28
C ILE A 136 -0.81 6.91 0.09
N ASP A 137 -0.44 5.69 -0.30
CA ASP A 137 0.96 5.25 -0.24
C ASP A 137 1.76 5.91 -1.37
N GLY A 138 2.88 6.53 -1.00
CA GLY A 138 3.70 7.30 -1.94
C GLY A 138 3.31 8.77 -2.06
N THR A 139 2.91 9.42 -0.97
CA THR A 139 2.61 10.86 -0.88
C THR A 139 3.49 11.77 -1.75
N LYS A 140 4.82 11.54 -1.76
CA LYS A 140 5.77 12.34 -2.55
C LYS A 140 5.60 12.15 -4.06
N THR A 141 5.42 10.92 -4.51
CA THR A 141 5.21 10.61 -5.94
C THR A 141 3.81 11.00 -6.37
N TYR A 142 2.80 10.82 -5.51
CA TYR A 142 1.45 11.33 -5.72
C TYR A 142 1.44 12.85 -6.01
N LEU A 143 2.15 13.65 -5.20
CA LEU A 143 2.26 15.10 -5.40
C LEU A 143 2.95 15.49 -6.72
N LEU A 144 3.71 14.58 -7.33
CA LEU A 144 4.38 14.75 -8.62
C LEU A 144 3.56 14.17 -9.80
N GLY A 145 2.35 13.66 -9.55
CA GLY A 145 1.54 12.98 -10.57
C GLY A 145 2.13 11.63 -11.02
N GLN A 146 3.04 11.06 -10.23
CA GLN A 146 3.74 9.81 -10.51
C GLN A 146 2.96 8.60 -9.94
N LEU A 147 3.57 7.41 -9.96
CA LEU A 147 2.98 6.21 -9.37
C LEU A 147 2.74 6.36 -7.86
N TYR A 148 1.56 5.95 -7.40
CA TYR A 148 1.13 5.88 -6.00
C TYR A 148 0.10 4.75 -5.85
N ALA A 149 -0.26 4.41 -4.62
CA ALA A 149 -1.26 3.39 -4.34
C ALA A 149 -2.28 3.82 -3.28
N ILE A 150 -3.44 3.15 -3.32
CA ILE A 150 -4.45 3.15 -2.26
C ILE A 150 -4.52 1.70 -1.77
N ASN A 151 -4.25 1.45 -0.49
CA ASN A 151 -4.16 0.09 0.04
C ASN A 151 -5.31 -0.23 0.99
N MET A 152 -5.84 -1.45 0.87
CA MET A 152 -6.79 -2.02 1.80
C MET A 152 -6.41 -3.47 2.10
N ALA A 153 -6.45 -3.84 3.37
CA ALA A 153 -6.24 -5.22 3.81
C ALA A 153 -7.31 -5.62 4.81
N LEU A 154 -7.74 -6.89 4.77
CA LEU A 154 -8.49 -7.51 5.84
C LEU A 154 -7.61 -8.53 6.55
N LEU A 155 -7.41 -8.31 7.84
CA LEU A 155 -6.80 -9.26 8.76
C LEU A 155 -7.90 -10.02 9.51
N VAL A 156 -7.73 -11.34 9.62
CA VAL A 156 -8.58 -12.20 10.46
C VAL A 156 -7.66 -12.92 11.44
N ASP A 157 -7.89 -12.70 12.73
CA ASP A 157 -7.06 -13.24 13.82
C ASP A 157 -5.57 -12.92 13.64
N GLY A 158 -5.27 -11.67 13.28
CA GLY A 158 -3.91 -11.17 13.07
C GLY A 158 -3.25 -11.57 11.73
N GLU A 159 -3.91 -12.40 10.93
CA GLU A 159 -3.37 -12.91 9.67
C GLU A 159 -4.03 -12.26 8.46
N GLN A 160 -3.22 -11.91 7.45
CA GLN A 160 -3.72 -11.37 6.17
C GLN A 160 -4.66 -12.38 5.50
N SER A 161 -5.91 -11.99 5.28
CA SER A 161 -6.91 -12.82 4.62
C SER A 161 -7.30 -12.29 3.26
N VAL A 162 -7.37 -10.97 3.11
CA VAL A 162 -7.65 -10.27 1.84
C VAL A 162 -6.70 -9.09 1.69
N GLY A 163 -6.16 -8.88 0.49
CA GLY A 163 -5.42 -7.68 0.12
C GLY A 163 -6.00 -7.09 -1.15
N ILE A 164 -6.19 -5.77 -1.18
CA ILE A 164 -6.71 -5.03 -2.33
C ILE A 164 -5.88 -3.74 -2.47
N VAL A 165 -5.27 -3.55 -3.63
CA VAL A 165 -4.43 -2.38 -3.93
C VAL A 165 -4.96 -1.70 -5.17
N GLY A 166 -5.27 -0.42 -5.05
CA GLY A 166 -5.52 0.47 -6.17
C GLY A 166 -4.23 1.11 -6.61
N ALA A 167 -3.92 1.05 -7.90
CA ALA A 167 -2.77 1.73 -8.48
C ALA A 167 -3.28 2.59 -9.65
N PRO A 168 -3.80 3.79 -9.36
CA PRO A 168 -4.53 4.58 -10.36
C PRO A 168 -3.67 4.99 -11.55
N ASN A 169 -2.37 5.14 -11.35
CA ASN A 169 -1.42 5.55 -12.38
C ASN A 169 -0.59 4.37 -12.93
N LEU A 170 -0.77 3.13 -12.46
CA LEU A 170 0.02 1.99 -12.93
C LEU A 170 -0.71 1.24 -14.05
N SER A 171 0.00 0.99 -15.16
CA SER A 171 -0.55 0.22 -16.26
C SER A 171 -0.64 -1.27 -15.92
N ILE A 172 -1.75 -1.91 -16.29
CA ILE A 172 -1.91 -3.38 -16.18
C ILE A 172 -0.89 -4.16 -17.05
N ASP A 173 -0.34 -3.48 -18.06
CA ASP A 173 0.64 -3.97 -19.03
C ASP A 173 2.06 -3.43 -18.76
N ALA A 174 2.31 -2.90 -17.55
CA ALA A 174 3.61 -2.35 -17.17
C ALA A 174 4.75 -3.36 -17.40
N GLN A 175 5.93 -2.83 -17.73
CA GLN A 175 7.13 -3.61 -18.02
C GLN A 175 8.28 -3.19 -17.11
N ALA A 176 9.17 -4.12 -16.81
CA ALA A 176 10.36 -3.87 -16.01
C ALA A 176 11.54 -3.41 -16.88
N PRO A 177 12.49 -2.63 -16.33
CA PRO A 177 12.46 -2.04 -15.00
C PRO A 177 11.47 -0.86 -14.92
N LEU A 178 10.81 -0.73 -13.78
CA LEU A 178 9.83 0.32 -13.51
C LEU A 178 10.38 1.39 -12.56
N LYS A 179 10.05 2.65 -12.83
CA LYS A 179 10.33 3.85 -12.03
C LYS A 179 9.03 4.58 -11.69
N ASN A 180 9.12 5.54 -10.77
CA ASN A 180 7.95 6.31 -10.32
C ASN A 180 7.26 7.08 -11.46
N GLU A 181 8.01 7.55 -12.45
CA GLU A 181 7.51 8.30 -13.62
C GLU A 181 6.86 7.44 -14.70
N ASP A 182 6.94 6.10 -14.62
CA ASP A 182 6.39 5.18 -15.63
C ASP A 182 4.87 4.98 -15.44
N ILE A 183 4.12 6.08 -15.59
CA ILE A 183 2.66 6.11 -15.45
C ILE A 183 1.96 5.49 -16.67
N ASP A 184 0.74 5.02 -16.47
CA ASP A 184 -0.10 4.42 -17.51
C ASP A 184 -0.44 5.44 -18.62
N PRO A 185 0.05 5.25 -19.85
CA PRO A 185 -0.22 6.20 -20.94
C PRO A 185 -1.69 6.24 -21.35
N LYS A 186 -2.49 5.25 -20.93
CA LYS A 186 -3.94 5.19 -21.21
C LYS A 186 -4.80 5.82 -20.10
N ASP A 187 -4.20 6.21 -18.97
CA ASP A 187 -4.94 6.70 -17.79
C ASP A 187 -6.06 5.72 -17.33
N GLU A 188 -5.85 4.42 -17.51
CA GLU A 188 -6.79 3.38 -17.11
C GLU A 188 -6.55 2.93 -15.69
N GLY A 189 -5.29 2.80 -15.28
CA GLY A 189 -4.90 2.33 -13.96
C GLY A 189 -5.32 0.87 -13.71
N CYS A 190 -5.00 0.34 -12.52
CA CYS A 190 -5.39 -1.02 -12.17
C CYS A 190 -5.73 -1.23 -10.69
N ILE A 191 -6.40 -2.35 -10.43
CA ILE A 191 -6.63 -2.88 -9.08
C ILE A 191 -6.04 -4.27 -9.00
N PHE A 192 -5.23 -4.50 -7.98
CA PHE A 192 -4.77 -5.82 -7.56
C PHE A 192 -5.64 -6.31 -6.42
N PHE A 193 -5.88 -7.61 -6.37
CA PHE A 193 -6.49 -8.22 -5.20
C PHE A 193 -6.07 -9.67 -5.02
N ALA A 194 -6.02 -10.12 -3.77
CA ALA A 194 -5.74 -11.50 -3.42
C ALA A 194 -6.57 -11.92 -2.21
N VAL A 195 -6.88 -13.21 -2.16
CA VAL A 195 -7.42 -13.87 -0.97
C VAL A 195 -6.49 -15.01 -0.64
N LYS A 196 -6.16 -15.16 0.65
CA LYS A 196 -5.27 -16.22 1.13
C LYS A 196 -5.72 -17.60 0.61
N GLY A 197 -4.83 -18.32 -0.04
CA GLY A 197 -5.04 -19.63 -0.65
C GLY A 197 -5.82 -19.63 -1.98
N HIS A 198 -6.16 -18.47 -2.55
CA HIS A 198 -6.98 -18.37 -3.76
C HIS A 198 -6.26 -17.66 -4.93
N GLY A 199 -5.00 -17.28 -4.75
CA GLY A 199 -4.19 -16.57 -5.74
C GLY A 199 -4.41 -15.06 -5.75
N ALA A 200 -3.52 -14.37 -6.46
CA ALA A 200 -3.62 -12.94 -6.74
C ALA A 200 -4.16 -12.68 -8.15
N TYR A 201 -4.83 -11.55 -8.31
CA TYR A 201 -5.50 -11.11 -9.53
C TYR A 201 -5.24 -9.63 -9.77
N ILE A 202 -5.37 -9.23 -11.02
CA ILE A 202 -5.27 -7.83 -11.47
C ILE A 202 -6.42 -7.55 -12.44
N ARG A 203 -6.99 -6.34 -12.38
CA ARG A 203 -8.01 -5.85 -13.31
C ARG A 203 -7.75 -4.37 -13.65
N PRO A 204 -8.21 -3.86 -14.80
CA PRO A 204 -8.23 -2.41 -15.05
C PRO A 204 -9.10 -1.68 -14.01
N LEU A 205 -8.77 -0.44 -13.63
CA LEU A 205 -9.49 0.29 -12.57
C LEU A 205 -10.97 0.53 -12.90
N ARG A 206 -11.30 0.70 -14.18
CA ARG A 206 -12.64 1.10 -14.63
C ARG A 206 -13.53 -0.09 -15.01
N THR A 207 -12.98 -1.13 -15.63
CA THR A 207 -13.72 -2.28 -16.17
C THR A 207 -13.60 -3.54 -15.32
N ASP A 208 -14.67 -4.34 -15.25
CA ASP A 208 -14.69 -5.59 -14.47
C ASP A 208 -14.17 -6.78 -15.29
N GLN A 209 -12.88 -6.75 -15.60
CA GLN A 209 -12.20 -7.82 -16.34
C GLN A 209 -10.95 -8.32 -15.58
N PRO A 210 -11.13 -9.11 -14.51
CA PRO A 210 -10.00 -9.62 -13.75
C PRO A 210 -9.28 -10.76 -14.46
N ARG A 211 -7.94 -10.71 -14.46
CA ARG A 211 -7.06 -11.82 -14.81
C ARG A 211 -6.29 -12.30 -13.60
N ARG A 212 -6.11 -13.62 -13.47
CA ARG A 212 -5.26 -14.20 -12.42
C ARG A 212 -3.80 -13.92 -12.74
N LEU A 213 -3.02 -13.52 -11.74
CA LEU A 213 -1.57 -13.45 -11.85
C LEU A 213 -1.00 -14.87 -11.77
N PRO A 214 -0.09 -15.26 -12.69
CA PRO A 214 0.47 -16.60 -12.70
C PRO A 214 1.42 -16.81 -11.51
N LEU A 215 1.70 -18.09 -11.21
CA LEU A 215 2.86 -18.43 -10.41
C LEU A 215 4.09 -18.32 -11.31
N TYR A 216 4.91 -17.30 -11.06
CA TYR A 216 6.15 -17.10 -11.80
C TYR A 216 7.20 -18.07 -11.27
N THR A 217 7.88 -18.80 -12.15
CA THR A 217 8.98 -19.68 -11.77
C THR A 217 10.25 -19.20 -12.45
N ASN A 218 11.38 -19.30 -11.74
CA ASN A 218 12.73 -19.31 -12.29
C ASN A 218 13.10 -18.09 -13.13
N GLN A 219 13.60 -17.05 -12.47
CA GLN A 219 14.25 -15.91 -13.09
C GLN A 219 15.54 -15.58 -12.32
N ASP A 220 16.53 -15.01 -13.02
CA ASP A 220 17.66 -14.34 -12.38
C ASP A 220 17.14 -13.33 -11.34
N THR A 221 17.91 -13.09 -10.28
CA THR A 221 17.51 -12.12 -9.24
C THR A 221 17.22 -10.77 -9.90
N SER A 222 16.04 -10.20 -9.62
CA SER A 222 15.63 -8.89 -10.10
C SER A 222 15.02 -8.11 -8.94
N LEU A 223 15.67 -6.99 -8.60
CA LEU A 223 15.30 -6.18 -7.44
C LEU A 223 14.12 -5.26 -7.72
N VAL A 224 13.27 -5.15 -6.70
CA VAL A 224 12.29 -4.09 -6.51
C VAL A 224 12.61 -3.38 -5.21
N THR A 225 13.09 -2.14 -5.30
CA THR A 225 13.59 -1.36 -4.16
C THR A 225 13.29 0.12 -4.36
N SER A 226 13.90 0.98 -3.54
CA SER A 226 14.05 2.39 -3.89
C SER A 226 15.41 2.96 -3.53
N SER A 227 15.94 3.80 -4.43
CA SER A 227 17.15 4.58 -4.17
C SER A 227 16.87 5.95 -3.54
N THR A 228 15.60 6.40 -3.53
CA THR A 228 15.21 7.77 -3.15
C THR A 228 14.71 7.89 -1.70
N VAL A 229 14.48 6.77 -1.02
CA VAL A 229 13.98 6.76 0.35
C VAL A 229 15.13 6.83 1.35
N ASP A 230 15.22 7.95 2.07
CA ASP A 230 16.24 8.21 3.10
C ASP A 230 16.13 7.33 4.37
N SER A 231 15.25 6.33 4.38
CA SER A 231 15.17 5.38 5.51
C SER A 231 16.11 4.18 5.36
N ALA A 232 16.73 3.98 4.20
CA ALA A 232 17.66 2.89 3.92
C ALA A 232 19.01 3.09 4.62
N LEU A 233 19.57 2.01 5.16
CA LEU A 233 20.96 1.97 5.63
C LEU A 233 21.92 2.13 4.44
N SER A 234 22.65 3.25 4.41
CA SER A 234 23.47 3.66 3.27
C SER A 234 24.49 2.59 2.83
N GLY A 235 24.54 2.33 1.52
CA GLY A 235 25.51 1.46 0.87
C GLY A 235 25.22 -0.05 0.96
N ILE A 236 24.33 -0.47 1.88
CA ILE A 236 24.07 -1.90 2.12
C ILE A 236 23.33 -2.53 0.95
N HIS A 237 22.31 -1.85 0.43
CA HIS A 237 21.45 -2.41 -0.61
C HIS A 237 22.19 -2.53 -1.96
N GLU A 238 23.08 -1.58 -2.27
CA GLU A 238 23.98 -1.63 -3.44
C GLU A 238 24.91 -2.85 -3.37
N ILE A 239 25.51 -3.11 -2.21
CA ILE A 239 26.42 -4.25 -1.99
C ILE A 239 25.64 -5.57 -2.07
N VAL A 240 24.45 -5.64 -1.45
CA VAL A 240 23.56 -6.81 -1.54
C VAL A 240 23.19 -7.08 -2.99
N ALA A 241 22.81 -6.06 -3.76
CA ALA A 241 22.50 -6.20 -5.18
C ALA A 241 23.70 -6.74 -5.99
N SER A 242 24.90 -6.21 -5.74
CA SER A 242 26.13 -6.68 -6.36
C SER A 242 26.41 -8.15 -6.05
N ARG A 243 26.27 -8.58 -4.78
CA ARG A 243 26.45 -9.99 -4.36
C ARG A 243 25.41 -10.92 -4.96
N LEU A 244 24.21 -10.43 -5.24
CA LEU A 244 23.13 -11.18 -5.88
C LEU A 244 23.19 -11.13 -7.42
N ASN A 245 24.22 -10.50 -8.00
CA ASN A 245 24.41 -10.33 -9.45
C ASN A 245 23.21 -9.66 -10.15
N THR A 246 22.63 -8.64 -9.51
CA THR A 246 21.50 -7.87 -10.05
C THR A 246 21.85 -6.39 -10.11
N PRO A 247 21.33 -5.64 -11.11
CA PRO A 247 21.44 -4.19 -11.12
C PRO A 247 20.82 -3.57 -9.87
N TYR A 248 21.37 -2.44 -9.45
CA TYR A 248 20.78 -1.56 -8.44
C TYR A 248 20.52 -0.19 -9.05
N PRO A 249 19.33 0.42 -8.83
CA PRO A 249 18.22 -0.10 -8.01
C PRO A 249 17.38 -1.20 -8.69
N GLY A 250 17.49 -1.40 -10.01
CA GLY A 250 16.57 -2.27 -10.72
C GLY A 250 15.23 -1.57 -10.93
N ASN A 251 14.13 -2.13 -10.42
CA ASN A 251 12.88 -1.37 -10.28
C ASN A 251 13.02 -0.41 -9.08
N ASP A 252 12.83 0.90 -9.30
CA ASP A 252 13.02 1.96 -8.31
C ASP A 252 11.70 2.67 -8.01
N LEU A 253 11.02 2.22 -6.97
CA LEU A 253 9.67 2.65 -6.63
C LEU A 253 9.66 3.16 -5.19
N LEU A 254 9.37 4.44 -5.02
CA LEU A 254 9.23 5.05 -3.70
C LEU A 254 8.09 4.40 -2.88
N PRO A 255 6.86 4.21 -3.43
CA PRO A 255 5.72 3.67 -2.68
C PRO A 255 5.93 2.20 -2.30
N TRP A 256 5.74 1.86 -1.03
CA TRP A 256 5.98 0.49 -0.53
C TRP A 256 4.97 -0.52 -1.06
N VAL A 257 3.70 -0.14 -1.10
CA VAL A 257 2.58 -0.97 -1.56
C VAL A 257 2.81 -1.39 -3.02
N LEU A 258 3.28 -0.46 -3.86
CA LEU A 258 3.58 -0.78 -5.26
C LEU A 258 4.77 -1.71 -5.44
N ARG A 259 5.76 -1.71 -4.53
CA ARG A 259 6.85 -2.69 -4.61
C ARG A 259 6.31 -4.11 -4.51
N TRP A 260 5.37 -4.37 -3.59
CA TRP A 260 4.73 -5.68 -3.47
C TRP A 260 3.85 -6.02 -4.67
N ALA A 261 3.11 -5.05 -5.22
CA ALA A 261 2.29 -5.26 -6.41
C ALA A 261 3.15 -5.61 -7.64
N VAL A 262 4.27 -4.90 -7.85
CA VAL A 262 5.22 -5.13 -8.95
C VAL A 262 5.94 -6.48 -8.80
N LEU A 263 6.28 -6.87 -7.57
CA LEU A 263 6.74 -8.22 -7.28
C LEU A 263 5.67 -9.26 -7.67
N ALA A 264 4.40 -9.04 -7.30
CA ALA A 264 3.29 -9.93 -7.64
C ALA A 264 3.04 -10.03 -9.16
N MET A 265 3.31 -8.96 -9.93
CA MET A 265 3.27 -8.97 -11.41
C MET A 265 4.45 -9.72 -12.06
N GLY A 266 5.43 -10.17 -11.28
CA GLY A 266 6.63 -10.82 -11.81
C GLY A 266 7.56 -9.87 -12.57
N LEU A 267 7.43 -8.55 -12.35
CA LEU A 267 8.33 -7.51 -12.90
C LEU A 267 9.63 -7.37 -12.07
N GLY A 268 9.65 -8.02 -10.93
CA GLY A 268 10.85 -8.38 -10.18
C GLY A 268 10.52 -9.60 -9.32
N ASN A 269 11.51 -10.10 -8.58
CA ASN A 269 11.32 -11.29 -7.76
C ASN A 269 11.93 -11.18 -6.36
N THR A 270 12.63 -10.09 -6.06
CA THR A 270 13.35 -9.90 -4.81
C THR A 270 13.20 -8.47 -4.31
N THR A 271 13.03 -8.29 -3.00
CA THR A 271 13.14 -7.00 -2.32
C THR A 271 13.92 -7.15 -1.03
N VAL A 272 14.74 -6.15 -0.72
CA VAL A 272 15.53 -6.10 0.51
C VAL A 272 15.41 -4.70 1.08
N TRP A 273 15.20 -4.60 2.38
CA TRP A 273 15.23 -3.33 3.07
C TRP A 273 15.82 -3.44 4.46
N VAL A 274 16.92 -2.71 4.70
CA VAL A 274 17.50 -2.52 6.02
C VAL A 274 17.35 -1.04 6.40
N TYR A 275 16.72 -0.75 7.53
CA TYR A 275 16.55 0.63 7.97
C TYR A 275 17.85 1.22 8.51
N LYS A 276 18.07 2.53 8.31
CA LYS A 276 19.26 3.24 8.80
C LYS A 276 19.35 3.37 10.32
N ARG A 277 18.24 3.17 11.05
CA ARG A 277 18.19 3.20 12.52
C ARG A 277 17.43 2.00 13.06
N ARG A 278 17.87 1.46 14.21
CA ARG A 278 17.23 0.32 14.90
C ARG A 278 15.87 0.65 15.50
N ASP A 279 15.63 1.91 15.83
CA ASP A 279 14.37 2.41 16.39
C ASP A 279 13.31 2.72 15.32
N ARG A 280 13.65 2.50 14.04
CA ARG A 280 12.75 2.71 12.91
C ARG A 280 12.03 1.40 12.58
N TYR A 281 10.71 1.47 12.56
CA TYR A 281 9.82 0.37 12.21
C TYR A 281 8.93 0.76 11.04
N ALA A 282 8.53 -0.26 10.27
CA ALA A 282 7.51 -0.14 9.24
C ALA A 282 6.15 0.15 9.85
N LYS A 283 5.30 0.91 9.16
CA LYS A 283 3.89 1.02 9.51
C LYS A 283 3.14 -0.20 8.97
N ALA A 284 2.08 -0.64 9.63
CA ALA A 284 1.34 -1.83 9.20
C ALA A 284 0.67 -1.64 7.83
N TRP A 285 0.13 -0.44 7.57
CA TRP A 285 -0.62 -0.11 6.37
C TRP A 285 0.23 0.04 5.10
N ASP A 286 1.52 0.38 5.21
CA ASP A 286 2.47 0.38 4.08
C ASP A 286 2.68 -1.03 3.46
N HIS A 287 2.27 -2.10 4.17
CA HIS A 287 2.61 -3.49 3.80
C HIS A 287 1.44 -4.49 3.84
N ALA A 288 0.54 -4.38 4.82
CA ALA A 288 -0.57 -5.31 5.00
C ALA A 288 -1.44 -5.37 3.74
N GLY A 289 -1.89 -6.56 3.35
CA GLY A 289 -2.65 -6.79 2.12
C GLY A 289 -1.77 -6.83 0.87
N ALA A 290 -0.90 -5.84 0.67
CA ALA A 290 0.02 -5.79 -0.45
C ALA A 290 1.01 -6.96 -0.44
N MET A 291 1.56 -7.32 0.74
CA MET A 291 2.41 -8.50 0.92
C MET A 291 1.70 -9.80 0.50
N LEU A 292 0.40 -9.93 0.81
CA LEU A 292 -0.40 -11.11 0.44
C LEU A 292 -0.46 -11.28 -1.09
N LEU A 293 -0.47 -10.20 -1.88
CA LEU A 293 -0.39 -10.29 -3.34
C LEU A 293 0.87 -11.05 -3.79
N PHE A 294 2.01 -10.74 -3.16
CA PHE A 294 3.27 -11.39 -3.48
C PHE A 294 3.30 -12.84 -2.98
N GLU A 295 2.84 -13.11 -1.76
CA GLU A 295 2.74 -14.47 -1.21
C GLU A 295 1.86 -15.38 -2.07
N GLU A 296 0.70 -14.90 -2.53
CA GLU A 296 -0.23 -15.63 -3.39
C GLU A 296 0.27 -15.82 -4.84
N THR A 297 1.40 -15.20 -5.19
CA THR A 297 2.15 -15.48 -6.44
C THR A 297 3.46 -16.25 -6.19
N GLY A 298 3.59 -16.87 -5.01
CA GLY A 298 4.71 -17.73 -4.63
C GLY A 298 5.84 -17.03 -3.86
N GLY A 299 5.67 -15.76 -3.48
CA GLY A 299 6.64 -15.01 -2.68
C GLY A 299 6.79 -15.53 -1.26
N LYS A 300 8.02 -15.47 -0.71
CA LYS A 300 8.28 -15.60 0.73
C LYS A 300 8.80 -14.27 1.27
N ILE A 301 8.28 -13.86 2.44
CA ILE A 301 8.62 -12.59 3.09
C ILE A 301 9.02 -12.86 4.53
N THR A 302 10.13 -12.27 4.95
CA THR A 302 10.56 -12.20 6.35
C THR A 302 11.13 -10.81 6.64
N ASP A 303 11.45 -10.56 7.90
CA ASP A 303 12.39 -9.50 8.27
C ASP A 303 13.85 -9.93 8.02
N VAL A 304 14.83 -9.08 8.34
CA VAL A 304 16.26 -9.41 8.17
C VAL A 304 16.76 -10.46 9.17
N HIS A 305 15.98 -10.75 10.22
CA HIS A 305 16.21 -11.82 11.18
C HIS A 305 15.51 -13.13 10.77
N GLY A 306 14.89 -13.19 9.58
CA GLY A 306 14.22 -14.38 9.07
C GLY A 306 12.90 -14.68 9.77
N LYS A 307 12.40 -13.76 10.59
CA LYS A 307 11.10 -13.91 11.27
C LYS A 307 9.99 -13.56 10.30
N LYS A 308 8.87 -14.27 10.41
CA LYS A 308 7.62 -13.90 9.75
C LYS A 308 7.22 -12.49 10.19
N ILE A 309 6.63 -11.72 9.28
CA ILE A 309 6.10 -10.39 9.60
C ILE A 309 4.87 -10.54 10.51
N ASP A 310 4.93 -9.90 11.67
CA ASP A 310 3.88 -9.89 12.69
C ASP A 310 3.13 -8.56 12.66
N LEU A 311 1.99 -8.58 11.96
CA LEU A 311 1.12 -7.42 11.84
C LEU A 311 0.39 -7.08 13.15
N THR A 312 0.42 -7.96 14.17
CA THR A 312 -0.24 -7.74 15.46
C THR A 312 0.59 -6.94 16.44
N ALA A 313 1.85 -6.63 16.10
CA ALA A 313 2.79 -5.88 16.94
C ALA A 313 2.50 -4.36 17.03
N GLY A 314 1.25 -3.95 16.82
CA GLY A 314 0.78 -2.57 16.82
C GLY A 314 0.81 -1.90 15.45
N ARG A 315 0.51 -0.58 15.42
CA ARG A 315 0.51 0.26 14.20
C ARG A 315 1.85 0.28 13.48
N LYS A 316 2.93 0.17 14.24
CA LYS A 316 4.30 0.01 13.73
C LYS A 316 4.69 -1.44 13.99
N ILE A 317 5.04 -2.18 12.95
CA ILE A 317 5.37 -3.63 12.97
C ILE A 317 6.63 -3.86 13.83
N SER A 318 6.50 -3.69 15.15
CA SER A 318 7.61 -3.46 16.08
C SER A 318 8.36 -4.73 16.46
N ALA A 319 7.74 -5.89 16.20
CA ALA A 319 8.35 -7.20 16.36
C ALA A 319 9.32 -7.57 15.21
N ASN A 320 9.36 -6.78 14.14
CA ASN A 320 10.17 -7.03 12.96
C ASN A 320 11.11 -5.87 12.63
N PHE A 321 12.21 -6.17 11.95
CA PHE A 321 13.16 -5.17 11.49
C PHE A 321 13.56 -5.38 10.03
N GLY A 322 13.24 -4.39 9.19
CA GLY A 322 13.51 -4.47 7.75
C GLY A 322 12.70 -5.57 7.05
N PHE A 323 13.04 -5.82 5.79
CA PHE A 323 12.33 -6.77 4.93
C PHE A 323 13.30 -7.53 4.05
N VAL A 324 13.02 -8.81 3.86
CA VAL A 324 13.60 -9.67 2.83
C VAL A 324 12.47 -10.44 2.19
N GLY A 325 12.16 -10.09 0.95
CA GLY A 325 11.19 -10.80 0.12
C GLY A 325 11.89 -11.45 -1.06
N ALA A 326 11.60 -12.72 -1.33
CA ALA A 326 12.04 -13.38 -2.55
C ALA A 326 11.06 -14.48 -2.95
N ARG A 327 10.80 -14.65 -4.25
CA ARG A 327 9.98 -15.76 -4.76
C ARG A 327 10.74 -17.08 -4.72
N GLU A 328 12.01 -17.05 -5.09
CA GLU A 328 12.92 -18.19 -5.04
C GLU A 328 14.22 -17.78 -4.35
N GLY A 329 14.87 -18.73 -3.68
CA GLY A 329 16.16 -18.47 -3.03
C GLY A 329 16.10 -17.48 -1.87
N HIS A 330 14.96 -17.36 -1.18
CA HIS A 330 14.80 -16.47 -0.01
C HIS A 330 15.90 -16.65 1.04
N GLU A 331 16.25 -17.89 1.39
CA GLU A 331 17.34 -18.16 2.34
C GLU A 331 18.71 -17.67 1.84
N ARG A 332 18.96 -17.74 0.53
CA ARG A 332 20.18 -17.20 -0.10
C ARG A 332 20.20 -15.68 0.01
N VAL A 333 19.10 -15.01 -0.32
CA VAL A 333 18.99 -13.53 -0.22
C VAL A 333 19.17 -13.09 1.24
N LEU A 334 18.49 -13.74 2.17
CA LEU A 334 18.61 -13.47 3.61
C LEU A 334 20.04 -13.68 4.12
N GLY A 335 20.71 -14.75 3.68
CA GLY A 335 22.12 -15.02 3.97
C GLY A 335 23.02 -13.89 3.50
N VAL A 336 22.88 -13.48 2.23
CA VAL A 336 23.66 -12.36 1.67
C VAL A 336 23.44 -11.06 2.44
N VAL A 337 22.20 -10.73 2.82
CA VAL A 337 21.91 -9.53 3.62
C VAL A 337 22.67 -9.56 4.95
N ARG A 338 22.66 -10.70 5.64
CA ARG A 338 23.35 -10.85 6.93
C ARG A 338 24.85 -10.81 6.78
N GLU A 339 25.40 -11.51 5.79
CA GLU A 339 26.83 -11.49 5.48
C GLU A 339 27.31 -10.06 5.20
N VAL A 340 26.58 -9.32 4.35
CA VAL A 340 26.91 -7.91 4.05
C VAL A 340 26.85 -7.05 5.31
N LEU A 341 25.83 -7.21 6.16
CA LEU A 341 25.77 -6.46 7.43
C LEU A 341 26.95 -6.79 8.35
N MET A 342 27.39 -8.04 8.43
CA MET A 342 28.56 -8.42 9.23
C MET A 342 29.86 -7.85 8.64
N GLU A 343 30.09 -8.02 7.33
CA GLU A 343 31.29 -7.54 6.64
C GLU A 343 31.44 -6.01 6.67
N GLN A 344 30.31 -5.28 6.66
CA GLN A 344 30.30 -3.82 6.73
C GLN A 344 30.32 -3.28 8.18
N GLY A 345 30.50 -4.14 9.19
CA GLY A 345 30.54 -3.75 10.59
C GLY A 345 29.21 -3.19 11.10
N LYS A 346 28.09 -3.73 10.60
CA LYS A 346 26.69 -3.36 10.90
C LYS A 346 25.92 -4.47 11.64
N GLU A 347 26.65 -5.28 12.40
CA GLU A 347 26.11 -6.40 13.18
C GLU A 347 25.07 -5.98 14.24
N GLU A 348 25.04 -4.71 14.67
CA GLU A 348 24.03 -4.16 15.56
C GLU A 348 22.61 -4.24 14.97
N PHE A 349 22.50 -4.33 13.65
CA PHE A 349 21.23 -4.53 12.93
C PHE A 349 20.76 -5.99 12.90
N LEU A 350 21.57 -6.92 13.42
CA LEU A 350 21.26 -8.35 13.53
C LEU A 350 21.01 -8.81 14.98
N LYS A 351 21.21 -7.93 15.98
CA LYS A 351 21.04 -8.20 17.41
C LYS A 351 19.62 -8.01 17.89
#